data_AF-A0A7C5M5K0-F1
#
_entry.id   AF-A0A7C5M5K0-F1
#
_cell.length_a   1.000
_cell.length_b   1.000
_cell.length_c   1.000
_cell.angle_alpha   90.00
_cell.angle_beta   90.00
_cell.angle_gamma   90.00
#
_symmetry.space_group_name_H-M   'P 1'
#
loop_
_entity.id
_entity.type
_entity.pdbx_description
1 polymer ?
#
loop_
_entity_poly.entity_id
_entity_poly.type
_entity_poly.pdbx_seq_one_letter_code
_entity_poly.pdbx_strand_id
1 'polypeptide(L)'
;MVYAIFEIKKEDKSKIDSILRDDLVSRQSITTREASALDIDKDVIYVKIEGSEEGVRRAEELFKEISARKLDEKEAEDINEKIKAQDENAALGMGNIFG
;
A
#
# COMPACT_ATOMS: atom_id res chain seq x y z
N MET A 1 14.79 -7.86 1.80
CA MET A 1 13.88 -6.76 1.41
C MET A 1 12.86 -6.62 2.52
N VAL A 2 12.55 -5.38 2.91
CA VAL A 2 11.56 -5.11 3.95
C VAL A 2 10.34 -4.45 3.33
N TYR A 3 9.19 -4.60 3.97
CA TYR A 3 7.97 -3.90 3.58
C TYR A 3 7.28 -3.28 4.79
N ALA A 4 6.53 -2.23 4.55
CA ALA A 4 5.62 -1.64 5.52
C ALA A 4 4.30 -1.31 4.83
N ILE A 5 3.20 -1.46 5.57
CA ILE A 5 1.87 -1.06 5.12
C ILE A 5 1.38 0.06 6.02
N PHE A 6 0.93 1.13 5.39
CA PHE A 6 0.37 2.30 6.04
C PHE A 6 -1.12 2.37 5.75
N GLU A 7 -1.91 2.66 6.78
CA GLU A 7 -3.33 2.99 6.72
C GLU A 7 -3.46 4.52 6.74
N ILE A 8 -4.00 5.08 5.66
CA ILE A 8 -4.21 6.52 5.48
C ILE A 8 -5.70 6.77 5.28
N LYS A 9 -6.24 7.82 5.89
CA LYS A 9 -7.63 8.21 5.62
C LYS A 9 -7.80 8.62 4.16
N LYS A 10 -8.95 8.31 3.56
CA LYS A 10 -9.22 8.67 2.16
C LYS A 10 -9.17 10.17 1.91
N GLU A 11 -9.46 10.99 2.93
CA GLU A 11 -9.36 12.46 2.89
C GLU A 11 -7.92 12.96 2.64
N ASP A 12 -6.92 12.21 3.09
CA ASP A 12 -5.49 12.55 2.92
C ASP A 12 -4.90 11.98 1.62
N LYS A 13 -5.73 11.41 0.72
CA LYS A 13 -5.29 10.85 -0.57
C LYS A 13 -4.44 11.81 -1.40
N SER A 14 -4.78 13.09 -1.40
CA SER A 14 -4.01 14.13 -2.10
C SER A 14 -2.59 14.28 -1.56
N LYS A 15 -2.36 14.00 -0.27
CA LYS A 15 -1.03 14.06 0.35
C LYS A 15 -0.22 12.81 0.05
N ILE A 16 -0.87 11.65 -0.10
CA ILE A 16 -0.21 10.39 -0.48
C ILE A 16 0.58 10.59 -1.79
N ASP A 17 -0.03 11.18 -2.82
CA ASP A 17 0.64 11.38 -4.13
C ASP A 17 1.97 12.15 -3.99
N SER A 18 2.00 13.19 -3.14
CA SER A 18 3.22 13.95 -2.85
C SER A 18 4.29 13.09 -2.16
N ILE A 19 3.90 12.22 -1.22
CA ILE A 19 4.81 11.30 -0.53
C ILE A 19 5.40 10.27 -1.50
N LEU A 20 4.57 9.73 -2.39
CA LEU A 20 4.99 8.72 -3.36
C LEU A 20 5.94 9.28 -4.43
N ARG A 21 5.98 10.60 -4.62
CA ARG A 21 6.92 11.30 -5.51
C ARG A 21 8.27 11.62 -4.87
N ASP A 22 8.46 11.34 -3.58
CA ASP A 22 9.76 11.50 -2.93
C ASP A 22 10.80 10.60 -3.62
N ASP A 23 12.00 11.15 -3.86
CA ASP A 23 13.04 10.50 -4.66
C ASP A 23 13.47 9.12 -4.11
N LEU A 24 13.40 8.89 -2.80
CA LEU A 24 13.74 7.61 -2.20
C LEU A 24 12.55 6.64 -2.15
N VAL A 25 11.35 7.16 -1.93
CA VAL A 25 10.11 6.36 -1.88
C VAL A 25 9.71 5.89 -3.28
N SER A 26 9.81 6.77 -4.29
CA SER A 26 9.43 6.49 -5.67
C SER A 26 10.30 5.42 -6.34
N ARG A 27 11.47 5.11 -5.77
CA ARG A 27 12.38 4.04 -6.22
C ARG A 27 11.98 2.67 -5.67
N GLN A 28 11.04 2.61 -4.74
CA GLN A 28 10.59 1.36 -4.11
C GLN A 28 9.36 0.80 -4.83
N SER A 29 9.02 -0.45 -4.52
CA SER A 29 7.78 -1.06 -4.96
C SER A 29 6.62 -0.50 -4.13
N ILE A 30 5.77 0.30 -4.77
CA ILE A 30 4.61 0.94 -4.14
C ILE A 30 3.34 0.24 -4.62
N THR A 31 2.51 -0.22 -3.68
CA THR A 31 1.17 -0.74 -3.98
C THR A 31 0.13 0.05 -3.19
N THR A 32 -0.83 0.65 -3.88
CA THR A 32 -1.91 1.41 -3.25
C THR A 32 -3.24 0.70 -3.49
N ARG A 33 -3.96 0.37 -2.42
CA ARG A 33 -5.29 -0.27 -2.48
C ARG A 33 -6.24 0.40 -1.50
N GLU A 34 -7.45 0.70 -1.95
CA GLU A 34 -8.49 1.23 -1.08
C GLU A 34 -9.10 0.08 -0.26
N ALA A 35 -9.46 0.33 1.00
CA ALA A 35 -10.05 -0.69 1.88
C ALA A 35 -11.32 -1.32 1.27
N SER A 36 -12.15 -0.51 0.61
CA SER A 36 -13.34 -0.97 -0.10
C SER A 36 -13.03 -1.99 -1.20
N ALA A 37 -11.83 -1.94 -1.81
CA ALA A 37 -11.40 -2.89 -2.83
C ALA A 37 -10.89 -4.23 -2.24
N LEU A 38 -10.66 -4.27 -0.92
CA LEU A 38 -10.24 -5.46 -0.18
C LEU A 38 -11.39 -6.09 0.63
N ASP A 39 -12.64 -5.71 0.31
CA ASP A 39 -13.86 -6.06 1.05
C ASP A 39 -13.78 -5.65 2.53
N ILE A 40 -13.15 -4.51 2.82
CA ILE A 40 -13.04 -3.94 4.17
C ILE A 40 -13.94 -2.70 4.23
N ASP A 41 -14.88 -2.71 5.18
CA ASP A 41 -15.82 -1.60 5.45
C ASP A 41 -15.12 -0.49 6.25
N LYS A 42 -14.16 0.18 5.60
CA LYS A 42 -13.42 1.34 6.14
C LYS A 42 -13.21 2.38 5.03
N ASP A 43 -13.20 3.65 5.39
CA ASP A 43 -12.90 4.75 4.46
C ASP A 43 -11.41 5.13 4.50
N VAL A 44 -10.55 4.12 4.25
CA VAL A 44 -9.10 4.24 4.31
C VAL A 44 -8.44 3.66 3.06
N ILE A 45 -7.19 4.07 2.84
CA ILE A 45 -6.32 3.64 1.76
C ILE A 45 -5.11 2.97 2.40
N TYR A 46 -4.84 1.75 1.95
CA TYR A 46 -3.64 1.00 2.31
C TYR A 46 -2.55 1.25 1.27
N VAL A 47 -1.40 1.70 1.75
CA VAL A 47 -0.20 1.89 0.92
C VAL A 47 0.88 0.96 1.43
N LYS A 48 1.24 -0.03 0.61
CA LYS A 48 2.38 -0.90 0.82
C LYS A 48 3.61 -0.31 0.13
N ILE A 49 4.69 -0.17 0.88
CA ILE A 49 6.02 0.19 0.37
C ILE A 49 6.94 -1.00 0.64
N GLU A 50 7.53 -1.57 -0.40
CA GLU A 50 8.44 -2.71 -0.33
C GLU A 50 9.75 -2.38 -1.05
N GLY A 51 10.89 -2.62 -0.41
CA GLY A 51 12.19 -2.32 -1.01
C GLY A 51 13.34 -2.31 -0.01
N SER A 52 14.19 -1.28 -0.12
CA SER A 52 15.30 -1.07 0.81
C SER A 52 14.83 -0.51 2.15
N GLU A 53 15.55 -0.84 3.22
CA GLU A 53 15.25 -0.33 4.57
C GLU A 53 15.24 1.21 4.61
N GLU A 54 16.15 1.86 3.89
CA GLU A 54 16.22 3.33 3.80
C GLU A 54 14.96 3.92 3.15
N GLY A 55 14.48 3.33 2.04
CA GLY A 55 13.28 3.80 1.36
C GLY A 55 12.02 3.61 2.20
N VAL A 56 11.89 2.46 2.87
CA VAL A 56 10.76 2.20 3.77
C VAL A 56 10.79 3.11 4.99
N ARG A 57 11.98 3.38 5.56
CA ARG A 57 12.13 4.32 6.67
C ARG A 57 11.78 5.75 6.27
N ARG A 58 12.21 6.18 5.08
CA ARG A 58 11.84 7.49 4.52
C ARG A 58 10.33 7.62 4.34
N ALA A 59 9.68 6.60 3.79
CA ALA A 59 8.23 6.57 3.67
C ALA A 59 7.56 6.69 5.04
N GLU A 60 8.05 5.96 6.05
CA GLU A 60 7.52 6.03 7.41
C GLU A 60 7.57 7.44 8.00
N GLU A 61 8.66 8.18 7.79
CA GLU A 61 8.76 9.58 8.26
C GLU A 61 7.75 10.50 7.58
N LEU A 62 7.60 10.39 6.26
CA LEU A 62 6.65 11.20 5.49
C LEU A 62 5.19 10.86 5.84
N PHE A 63 4.90 9.58 6.02
CA PHE A 63 3.57 9.11 6.41
C PHE A 63 3.20 9.56 7.84
N LYS A 64 4.18 9.70 8.75
CA LYS A 64 3.95 10.29 10.08
C LYS A 64 3.50 11.75 10.01
N GLU A 65 3.99 12.54 9.04
CA GLU A 65 3.58 13.96 8.89
C GLU A 65 2.08 14.11 8.59
N ILE A 66 1.48 13.11 7.95
CA ILE A 66 0.04 13.10 7.63
C ILE A 66 -0.77 12.27 8.60
N SER A 67 -0.20 11.90 9.76
CA SER A 67 -0.85 11.06 10.78
C SER A 67 -1.32 9.69 10.25
N ALA A 68 -0.62 9.14 9.26
CA ALA A 68 -0.89 7.79 8.79
C ALA A 68 -0.51 6.76 9.85
N ARG A 69 -1.32 5.72 9.98
CA ARG A 69 -1.07 4.62 10.91
C ARG A 69 -0.26 3.53 10.22
N LYS A 70 0.96 3.27 10.69
CA LYS A 70 1.69 2.06 10.29
C LYS A 70 0.98 0.85 10.89
N LEU A 71 0.66 -0.13 10.06
CA LEU A 71 0.07 -1.38 10.51
C LEU A 71 1.13 -2.23 11.22
N ASP A 72 0.71 -2.89 12.29
CA ASP A 72 1.50 -3.91 12.96
C ASP A 72 1.69 -5.13 12.05
N GLU A 73 2.71 -5.96 12.32
CA GLU A 73 3.07 -7.11 11.46
C GLU A 73 1.88 -8.00 11.10
N LYS A 74 1.00 -8.28 12.08
CA LYS A 74 -0.19 -9.10 11.88
C LYS A 74 -1.25 -8.43 10.99
N GLU A 75 -1.50 -7.13 11.18
CA GLU A 75 -2.44 -6.39 10.32
C GLU A 75 -1.85 -6.21 8.91
N ALA A 76 -0.55 -5.95 8.82
CA ALA A 76 0.15 -5.81 7.55
C ALA A 76 0.14 -7.13 6.75
N GLU A 77 0.30 -8.28 7.41
CA GLU A 77 0.23 -9.59 6.76
C GLU A 77 -1.17 -9.86 6.18
N ASP A 78 -2.24 -9.63 6.97
CA ASP A 78 -3.63 -9.82 6.51
C ASP A 78 -3.96 -8.95 5.30
N ILE A 79 -3.57 -7.67 5.34
CA ILE A 79 -3.76 -6.74 4.22
C ILE A 79 -2.90 -7.16 3.02
N ASN A 80 -1.65 -7.58 3.23
CA ASN A 80 -0.78 -8.03 2.13
C ASN A 80 -1.34 -9.27 1.43
N GLU A 81 -1.87 -10.24 2.16
CA GLU A 81 -2.55 -11.42 1.63
C GLU A 81 -3.77 -11.02 0.78
N LYS A 82 -4.61 -10.10 1.28
CA LYS A 82 -5.75 -9.57 0.52
C LYS A 82 -5.33 -8.87 -0.77
N ILE A 83 -4.26 -8.06 -0.72
CA ILE A 83 -3.69 -7.38 -1.88
C ILE A 83 -3.19 -8.42 -2.91
N LYS A 84 -2.44 -9.44 -2.47
CA LYS A 84 -1.95 -10.51 -3.34
C LYS A 84 -3.09 -11.28 -3.99
N ALA A 85 -4.10 -11.69 -3.22
CA ALA A 85 -5.24 -12.42 -3.72
C ALA A 85 -5.99 -11.63 -4.80
N GLN A 86 -6.13 -10.31 -4.66
CA GLN A 86 -6.73 -9.45 -5.68
C GLN A 86 -5.88 -9.38 -6.96
N ASP A 87 -4.56 -9.23 -6.84
CA ASP A 87 -3.64 -9.21 -7.98
C ASP A 87 -3.59 -10.57 -8.72
N GLU A 88 -3.61 -11.69 -8.02
CA GLU A 88 -3.67 -13.04 -8.61
C GLU A 88 -4.99 -13.29 -9.35
N ASN A 89 -6.13 -12.89 -8.77
CA ASN A 89 -7.43 -12.98 -9.45
C ASN A 89 -7.48 -12.11 -10.72
N ALA A 90 -6.87 -10.91 -10.69
CA ALA A 90 -6.76 -10.07 -11.87
C ALA A 90 -5.90 -10.71 -12.98
N ALA A 91 -4.80 -11.37 -12.61
CA ALA A 91 -3.95 -12.09 -13.55
C ALA A 91 -4.66 -13.30 -14.19
N LEU A 92 -5.42 -14.07 -13.40
CA LEU A 92 -6.21 -15.21 -13.89
C LEU A 92 -7.39 -14.79 -14.76
N GLY A 93 -8.03 -13.65 -14.47
CA GLY A 93 -9.13 -13.11 -15.26
C GLY A 93 -8.77 -12.74 -16.69
N MET A 94 -7.52 -12.32 -16.94
CA MET A 94 -7.03 -12.03 -18.31
C MET A 94 -6.70 -13.30 -19.11
N GLY A 95 -6.36 -14.42 -18.45
CA GLY A 95 -6.07 -15.69 -19.11
C GLY A 95 -7.28 -16.30 -19.84
N ASN A 96 -8.50 -16.00 -19.38
CA ASN A 96 -9.74 -16.49 -20.00
C ASN A 96 -10.27 -15.61 -21.14
N ILE A 97 -9.69 -14.43 -21.39
CA ILE A 97 -10.12 -13.53 -22.49
C ILE A 97 -9.24 -13.70 -23.74
N PHE A 98 -8.09 -14.35 -23.61
CA PHE A 98 -7.20 -14.70 -24.73
C PHE A 98 -7.01 -16.23 -24.91
N GLY A 99 -7.95 -17.02 -24.40
CA GLY A 99 -8.02 -18.48 -24.57
C GLY A 99 -9.01 -18.89 -25.64
#